data_AF-A0A4Y2VBH4-F1
#
_entry.id   AF-A0A4Y2VBH4-F1
#
_cell.length_a   1.000
_cell.length_b   1.000
_cell.length_c   1.000
_cell.angle_alpha   90.00
_cell.angle_beta   90.00
_cell.angle_gamma   90.00
#
_symmetry.space_group_name_H-M   'P 1'
#
loop_
_entity.id
_entity.type
_entity.pdbx_description
1 polymer ?
#
loop_
_entity_poly.entity_id
_entity_poly.type
_entity_poly.pdbx_seq_one_letter_code
_entity_poly.pdbx_strand_id
1 'polypeptide(L)'
;MELILNRPLQWLVCQLHANELPLRHLFAHVDRTTTGPRSLTGEIRTSLAGCEKLPVVSFTPIECMRCEVTNKKEFSTDQLYLMGICESINCGYCRESLAKMNPKKVCHSRWLRIANRILRFNVAHENASEALLILTTFIAKVYASMWFKIKTKP
;
A
#
# COMPACT_ATOMS: atom_id res chain seq x y z
N MET A 1 -13.29 13.24 23.92
CA MET A 1 -13.26 13.11 22.45
C MET A 1 -13.92 11.81 22.00
N GLU A 2 -13.50 10.64 22.49
CA GLU A 2 -14.16 9.35 22.18
C GLU A 2 -15.62 9.27 22.62
N LEU A 3 -15.94 9.76 23.83
CA LEU A 3 -17.33 9.84 24.34
C LEU A 3 -18.24 10.74 23.48
N ILE A 4 -17.67 11.77 22.84
CA ILE A 4 -18.41 12.71 21.97
C ILE A 4 -18.63 12.09 20.59
N LEU A 5 -17.65 11.34 20.10
CA LEU A 5 -17.67 10.71 18.77
C LEU A 5 -18.29 9.31 18.79
N ASN A 6 -18.56 8.75 19.99
CA ASN A 6 -19.04 7.41 20.24
C ASN A 6 -18.23 6.32 19.48
N ARG A 7 -16.90 6.48 19.45
CA ARG A 7 -15.97 5.58 18.74
C ARG A 7 -14.66 5.41 19.55
N PRO A 8 -14.12 4.17 19.69
CA PRO A 8 -12.87 3.92 20.41
C PRO A 8 -11.63 4.26 19.55
N LEU A 9 -11.35 5.56 19.42
CA LEU A 9 -10.25 6.08 18.59
C LEU A 9 -8.87 5.54 18.96
N GLN A 10 -8.60 5.31 20.25
CA GLN A 10 -7.34 4.76 20.74
C GLN A 10 -7.12 3.35 20.20
N TRP A 11 -8.14 2.49 20.28
CA TRP A 11 -8.07 1.13 19.73
C TRP A 11 -7.87 1.13 18.22
N LEU A 12 -8.55 2.03 17.51
CA LEU A 12 -8.37 2.21 16.07
C LEU A 12 -6.92 2.57 15.73
N VAL A 13 -6.31 3.51 16.46
CA VAL A 13 -4.90 3.90 16.25
C VAL A 13 -3.95 2.74 16.56
N CYS A 14 -4.16 2.01 17.66
CA CYS A 14 -3.34 0.86 18.03
C CYS A 14 -3.41 -0.26 16.98
N GLN A 15 -4.60 -0.58 16.47
CA GLN A 15 -4.77 -1.61 15.44
C GLN A 15 -4.13 -1.21 14.12
N LEU A 16 -4.27 0.05 13.70
CA LEU A 16 -3.61 0.56 12.50
C LEU A 16 -2.08 0.49 12.65
N HIS A 17 -1.54 0.88 13.81
CA HIS A 17 -0.11 0.78 14.07
C HIS A 17 0.38 -0.66 14.06
N ALA A 18 -0.36 -1.58 14.67
CA ALA A 18 -0.03 -3.01 14.65
C ALA A 18 -0.02 -3.58 13.22
N ASN A 19 -0.94 -3.13 12.35
CA ASN A 19 -0.97 -3.53 10.95
C ASN A 19 0.24 -3.04 10.13
N GLU A 20 0.89 -1.95 10.54
CA GLU A 20 2.11 -1.45 9.88
C GLU A 20 3.35 -2.32 10.18
N LEU A 21 3.38 -3.03 11.32
CA LEU A 21 4.58 -3.75 11.79
C LEU A 21 4.98 -4.91 10.87
N PRO A 22 4.07 -5.80 10.41
CA PRO A 22 4.42 -6.87 9.48
C PRO A 22 4.97 -6.34 8.14
N LEU A 23 4.34 -5.31 7.57
CA LEU A 23 4.82 -4.68 6.34
C LEU A 23 6.22 -4.10 6.53
N ARG A 24 6.46 -3.44 7.67
CA ARG A 24 7.77 -2.90 8.02
C ARG A 24 8.84 -3.98 8.10
N HIS A 25 8.54 -5.10 8.75
CA HIS A 25 9.48 -6.19 8.91
C HIS A 25 9.79 -6.85 7.56
N LEU A 26 8.76 -7.14 6.76
CA LEU A 26 8.92 -7.72 5.43
C LEU A 26 9.71 -6.78 4.50
N PHE A 27 9.36 -5.49 4.47
CA PHE A 27 10.09 -4.50 3.68
C PHE A 27 11.56 -4.44 4.07
N ALA A 28 11.87 -4.44 5.38
CA ALA A 28 13.24 -4.45 5.84
C ALA A 28 13.98 -5.75 5.47
N HIS A 29 13.30 -6.90 5.47
CA HIS A 29 13.91 -8.17 5.07
C HIS A 29 14.22 -8.20 3.57
N VAL A 30 13.25 -7.80 2.73
CA VAL A 30 13.34 -7.84 1.26
C VAL A 30 14.25 -6.75 0.68
N ASP A 31 14.32 -5.57 1.29
CA ASP A 31 15.16 -4.44 0.84
C ASP A 31 16.63 -4.56 1.30
N ARG A 32 16.96 -5.50 2.21
CA ARG A 32 18.31 -5.69 2.78
C ARG A 32 19.21 -6.65 1.99
N THR A 33 18.72 -7.27 0.91
CA THR A 33 19.42 -8.34 0.19
C THR A 33 20.44 -7.87 -0.85
N THR A 34 20.64 -6.56 -1.05
CA THR A 34 21.61 -6.04 -2.03
C THR A 34 22.75 -5.27 -1.34
N THR A 35 23.88 -5.98 -1.19
CA THR A 35 25.29 -5.53 -1.06
C THR A 35 25.70 -4.56 0.09
N GLY A 36 26.26 -5.17 1.15
CA GLY A 36 27.39 -4.64 1.92
C GLY A 36 27.11 -3.67 3.10
N PRO A 37 27.88 -3.75 4.21
CA PRO A 37 27.63 -2.98 5.44
C PRO A 37 27.84 -1.45 5.32
N ARG A 38 28.29 -0.92 4.19
CA ARG A 38 28.64 0.50 4.01
C ARG A 38 27.75 1.29 3.03
N SER A 39 26.79 0.66 2.35
CA SER A 39 25.86 1.34 1.43
C SER A 39 24.45 0.77 1.59
N LEU A 40 23.78 1.15 2.68
CA LEU A 40 22.46 0.64 3.06
C LEU A 40 21.30 1.32 2.30
N THR A 41 21.43 1.43 0.99
CA THR A 41 20.35 1.87 0.10
C THR A 41 19.83 0.65 -0.64
N GLY A 42 18.74 0.08 -0.15
CA GLY A 42 18.09 -1.02 -0.84
C GLY A 42 17.53 -0.53 -2.17
N GLU A 43 17.67 -1.36 -3.20
CA GLU A 43 17.33 -1.04 -4.57
C GLU A 43 15.84 -0.65 -4.71
N ILE A 44 14.96 -1.37 -4.00
CA ILE A 44 13.52 -1.09 -3.98
C ILE A 44 13.26 0.30 -3.40
N ARG A 45 13.79 0.60 -2.22
CA ARG A 45 13.60 1.90 -1.56
C ARG A 45 14.06 3.07 -2.44
N THR A 46 15.12 2.89 -3.23
CA THR A 46 15.60 3.89 -4.18
C THR A 46 14.63 4.03 -5.36
N SER A 47 14.20 2.92 -5.93
CA SER A 47 13.28 2.86 -7.08
C SER A 47 11.86 3.35 -6.76
N LEU A 48 11.44 3.36 -5.49
CA LEU A 48 10.19 3.97 -5.06
C LEU A 48 10.19 5.51 -5.17
N ALA A 49 11.35 6.14 -5.40
CA ALA A 49 11.43 7.57 -5.68
C ALA A 49 11.09 7.82 -7.16
N GLY A 50 10.03 8.57 -7.43
CA GLY A 50 9.61 8.89 -8.80
C GLY A 50 8.73 7.83 -9.46
N CYS A 51 8.32 6.78 -8.73
CA CYS A 51 7.44 5.73 -9.25
C CYS A 51 6.10 6.29 -9.80
N GLU A 52 5.67 7.45 -9.31
CA GLU A 52 4.48 8.15 -9.82
C GLU A 52 4.60 8.62 -11.28
N LYS A 53 5.82 8.78 -11.79
CA LYS A 53 6.08 9.22 -13.16
C LYS A 53 6.16 8.06 -14.16
N LEU A 54 6.30 6.83 -13.67
CA LEU A 54 6.43 5.65 -14.53
C LEU A 54 5.08 5.36 -15.22
N PRO A 55 5.06 4.99 -16.51
CA PRO A 55 3.82 4.59 -17.16
C PRO A 55 3.23 3.35 -16.50
N VAL A 56 1.93 3.18 -16.59
CA VAL A 56 1.27 1.91 -16.25
C VAL A 56 1.37 1.00 -17.47
N VAL A 57 1.76 -0.25 -17.26
CA VAL A 57 1.95 -1.26 -18.30
C VAL A 57 1.04 -2.47 -18.03
N SER A 58 1.05 -3.47 -18.91
CA SER A 58 0.47 -4.79 -18.63
C SER A 58 1.16 -5.39 -17.41
N PHE A 59 0.41 -5.93 -16.45
CA PHE A 59 0.96 -6.64 -15.29
C PHE A 59 0.11 -7.88 -14.98
N THR A 60 0.73 -8.88 -14.34
CA THR A 60 0.01 -10.09 -13.94
C THR A 60 -0.96 -9.77 -12.79
N PRO A 61 -2.25 -10.14 -12.89
CA PRO A 61 -3.18 -9.97 -11.79
C PRO A 61 -2.73 -10.75 -10.54
N ILE A 62 -2.89 -10.15 -9.38
CA ILE A 62 -2.69 -10.84 -8.10
C ILE A 62 -4.05 -10.91 -7.43
N GLU A 63 -4.57 -12.13 -7.30
CA GLU A 63 -5.82 -12.38 -6.58
C GLU A 63 -5.72 -11.80 -5.16
N CYS A 64 -6.60 -10.87 -4.81
CA CYS A 64 -6.66 -10.28 -3.48
C CYS A 64 -8.09 -10.22 -2.97
N MET A 65 -8.27 -10.21 -1.64
CA MET A 65 -9.61 -10.08 -1.07
C MET A 65 -10.23 -8.73 -1.45
N ARG A 66 -11.44 -8.78 -2.00
CA ARG A 66 -12.26 -7.59 -2.22
C ARG A 66 -12.57 -6.93 -0.88
N CYS A 67 -12.33 -5.63 -0.81
CA CYS A 67 -12.65 -4.84 0.38
C CYS A 67 -14.10 -4.36 0.28
N GLU A 68 -14.99 -4.92 1.08
CA GLU A 68 -16.37 -4.49 1.19
C GLU A 68 -16.47 -3.21 2.03
N VAL A 69 -16.20 -2.07 1.39
CA VAL A 69 -16.30 -0.75 2.03
C VAL A 69 -17.58 -0.06 1.55
N THR A 70 -18.52 0.15 2.48
CA THR A 70 -19.79 0.83 2.23
C THR A 70 -19.69 2.35 2.28
N ASN A 71 -18.86 2.93 3.16
CA ASN A 71 -18.75 4.38 3.33
C ASN A 71 -17.40 4.95 2.85
N LYS A 72 -17.24 5.06 1.51
CA LYS A 72 -16.04 5.63 0.88
C LYS A 72 -15.84 7.13 1.18
N LYS A 73 -16.86 7.84 1.68
CA LYS A 73 -16.81 9.30 1.95
C LYS A 73 -15.96 9.65 3.17
N GLU A 74 -15.76 8.73 4.10
CA GLU A 74 -14.90 8.93 5.29
C GLU A 74 -13.41 8.69 5.00
N PHE A 75 -13.05 8.29 3.78
CA PHE A 75 -11.67 7.93 3.45
C PHE A 75 -10.87 9.10 2.91
N SER A 76 -9.62 9.16 3.37
CA SER A 76 -8.61 10.06 2.78
C SER A 76 -8.24 9.63 1.36
N THR A 77 -7.66 10.56 0.61
CA THR A 77 -7.14 10.34 -0.74
C THR A 77 -6.21 9.13 -0.83
N ASP A 78 -5.32 8.96 0.15
CA ASP A 78 -4.37 7.83 0.20
C ASP A 78 -5.06 6.47 0.42
N GLN A 79 -6.16 6.44 1.19
CA GLN A 79 -6.93 5.22 1.42
C GLN A 79 -7.79 4.85 0.22
N LEU A 80 -8.39 5.84 -0.43
CA LEU A 80 -9.10 5.65 -1.70
C LEU A 80 -8.15 5.15 -2.79
N TYR A 81 -6.93 5.68 -2.83
CA TYR A 81 -5.89 5.19 -3.72
C TYR A 81 -5.53 3.74 -3.44
N LEU A 82 -5.26 3.37 -2.18
CA LEU A 82 -4.95 1.99 -1.78
C LEU A 82 -6.04 1.02 -2.25
N MET A 83 -7.30 1.39 -2.04
CA MET A 83 -8.45 0.58 -2.45
C MET A 83 -8.49 0.41 -3.97
N GLY A 84 -8.41 1.52 -4.72
CA GLY A 84 -8.47 1.49 -6.17
C GLY A 84 -7.33 0.71 -6.80
N ILE A 85 -6.11 0.85 -6.27
CA ILE A 85 -4.95 0.15 -6.84
C ILE A 85 -4.95 -1.34 -6.49
N CYS A 86 -5.46 -1.74 -5.33
CA CYS A 86 -5.69 -3.16 -5.02
C CYS A 86 -6.74 -3.77 -5.96
N GLU A 87 -7.84 -3.06 -6.24
CA GLU A 87 -8.84 -3.50 -7.22
C GLU A 87 -8.22 -3.66 -8.62
N SER A 88 -7.37 -2.72 -9.03
CA SER A 88 -6.65 -2.78 -10.31
C SER A 88 -5.67 -3.96 -10.39
N ILE A 89 -4.94 -4.22 -9.31
CA ILE A 89 -4.04 -5.37 -9.21
C ILE A 89 -4.82 -6.68 -9.28
N ASN A 90 -5.99 -6.75 -8.65
CA ASN A 90 -6.84 -7.93 -8.67
C ASN A 90 -7.40 -8.25 -10.07
N CYS A 91 -7.73 -7.22 -10.86
CA CYS A 91 -8.29 -7.40 -12.20
C CYS A 91 -7.27 -7.34 -13.34
N GLY A 92 -6.00 -7.05 -13.06
CA GLY A 92 -4.97 -6.89 -14.10
C GLY A 92 -5.07 -5.59 -14.89
N TYR A 93 -5.89 -4.63 -14.44
CA TYR A 93 -6.15 -3.41 -15.20
C TYR A 93 -6.18 -2.17 -14.30
N CYS A 94 -5.28 -1.22 -14.59
CA CYS A 94 -5.20 0.06 -13.89
C CYS A 94 -5.73 1.21 -14.76
N ARG A 95 -6.77 1.90 -14.26
CA ARG A 95 -7.40 3.03 -14.94
C ARG A 95 -6.44 4.22 -15.00
N GLU A 96 -6.45 4.95 -16.11
CA GLU A 96 -5.57 6.10 -16.31
C GLU A 96 -5.77 7.21 -15.25
N SER A 97 -7.01 7.44 -14.81
CA SER A 97 -7.32 8.39 -13.74
C SER A 97 -6.67 8.02 -12.41
N LEU A 98 -6.58 6.72 -12.09
CA LEU A 98 -5.90 6.20 -10.92
C LEU A 98 -4.36 6.26 -11.11
N ALA A 99 -3.87 5.97 -12.32
CA ALA A 99 -2.45 6.06 -12.66
C ALA A 99 -1.86 7.48 -12.47
N LYS A 100 -2.66 8.50 -12.83
CA LYS A 100 -2.33 9.93 -12.70
C LYS A 100 -2.54 10.47 -11.29
N MET A 101 -3.21 9.71 -10.42
CA MET A 101 -3.45 10.12 -9.05
C MET A 101 -2.13 10.11 -8.30
N ASN A 102 -1.62 11.30 -8.00
CA ASN A 102 -0.33 11.44 -7.34
C ASN A 102 -0.55 11.21 -5.83
N PRO A 103 0.06 10.19 -5.20
CA PRO A 103 0.06 10.04 -3.75
C PRO A 103 0.90 11.18 -3.15
N LYS A 104 0.29 12.36 -3.02
CA LYS A 104 0.93 13.61 -2.61
C LYS A 104 1.39 13.58 -1.13
N LYS A 105 2.17 14.60 -0.80
CA LYS A 105 2.89 14.85 0.46
C LYS A 105 1.99 14.83 1.72
N VAL A 106 2.47 14.07 2.70
CA VAL A 106 2.14 14.06 4.14
C VAL A 106 0.70 13.67 4.53
N CYS A 107 0.55 12.38 4.83
CA CYS A 107 -0.44 11.83 5.76
C CYS A 107 0.31 11.16 6.93
N HIS A 108 -0.31 11.08 8.11
CA HIS A 108 0.29 10.63 9.37
C HIS A 108 0.80 9.18 9.36
N SER A 109 0.32 8.32 8.45
CA SER A 109 0.83 6.95 8.28
C SER A 109 1.91 6.91 7.21
N ARG A 110 3.17 6.78 7.66
CA ARG A 110 4.34 6.61 6.79
C ARG A 110 4.24 5.34 5.95
N TRP A 111 3.68 4.27 6.51
CA TRP A 111 3.60 2.96 5.88
C TRP A 111 2.48 2.84 4.86
N LEU A 112 1.36 3.53 5.03
CA LEU A 112 0.33 3.60 3.99
C LEU A 112 0.88 4.19 2.69
N ARG A 113 1.70 5.25 2.79
CA ARG A 113 2.33 5.85 1.61
C ARG A 113 3.32 4.88 0.95
N ILE A 114 4.14 4.20 1.74
CA ILE A 114 5.09 3.21 1.22
C ILE A 114 4.33 2.08 0.51
N ALA A 115 3.25 1.58 1.11
CA ALA A 115 2.39 0.57 0.50
C ALA A 115 1.84 1.04 -0.86
N ASN A 116 1.23 2.23 -0.91
CA ASN A 116 0.72 2.81 -2.15
C ASN A 116 1.79 2.95 -3.22
N ARG A 117 3.01 3.37 -2.85
CA ARG A 117 4.12 3.49 -3.79
C ARG A 117 4.61 2.14 -4.30
N ILE A 118 4.68 1.12 -3.45
CA ILE A 118 5.06 -0.25 -3.87
C ILE A 118 4.04 -0.78 -4.88
N LEU A 119 2.74 -0.65 -4.60
CA LEU A 119 1.70 -1.09 -5.53
C LEU A 119 1.75 -0.29 -6.84
N ARG A 120 2.00 1.02 -6.77
CA ARG A 120 2.17 1.88 -7.96
C ARG A 120 3.39 1.53 -8.79
N PHE A 121 4.47 1.14 -8.12
CA PHE A 121 5.68 0.66 -8.75
C PHE A 121 5.42 -0.69 -9.44
N ASN A 122 4.72 -1.61 -8.80
CA ASN A 122 4.37 -2.91 -9.39
C ASN A 122 3.57 -2.79 -10.70
N VAL A 123 2.53 -1.94 -10.74
CA VAL A 123 1.72 -1.75 -11.97
C VAL A 123 2.47 -1.03 -13.10
N ALA A 124 3.69 -0.56 -12.85
CA ALA A 124 4.58 0.03 -13.84
C ALA A 124 5.61 -0.97 -14.41
N HIS A 125 5.58 -2.23 -13.96
CA HIS A 125 6.50 -3.27 -14.41
C HIS A 125 5.73 -4.52 -14.88
N GLU A 126 5.97 -4.93 -16.12
CA GLU A 126 5.40 -6.15 -16.68
C GLU A 126 6.00 -7.40 -16.03
N ASN A 127 7.31 -7.37 -15.79
CA ASN A 127 8.06 -8.43 -15.12
C ASN A 127 8.63 -7.89 -13.80
N ALA A 128 7.76 -7.76 -12.79
CA ALA A 128 8.17 -7.36 -11.46
C ALA A 128 9.18 -8.37 -10.86
N SER A 129 10.18 -7.88 -10.12
CA SER A 129 11.12 -8.74 -9.41
C SER A 129 10.39 -9.58 -8.36
N GLU A 130 10.93 -10.76 -8.01
CA GLU A 130 10.38 -11.61 -6.97
C GLU A 130 10.19 -10.85 -5.64
N ALA A 131 11.18 -10.04 -5.28
CA ALA A 131 11.14 -9.13 -4.15
C ALA A 131 9.92 -8.17 -4.19
N LEU A 132 9.66 -7.55 -5.35
CA LEU A 132 8.53 -6.65 -5.55
C LEU A 132 7.19 -7.40 -5.52
N LEU A 133 7.13 -8.60 -6.11
CA LEU A 133 5.95 -9.46 -6.09
C LEU A 133 5.60 -9.91 -4.67
N ILE A 134 6.59 -10.26 -3.84
CA ILE A 134 6.40 -10.62 -2.43
C ILE A 134 5.76 -9.43 -1.67
N LEU A 135 6.32 -8.24 -1.81
CA LEU A 135 5.81 -7.04 -1.15
C LEU A 135 4.41 -6.68 -1.63
N THR A 136 4.18 -6.68 -2.94
CA THR A 136 2.88 -6.36 -3.55
C THR A 136 1.81 -7.36 -3.10
N THR A 137 2.13 -8.65 -3.13
CA THR A 137 1.24 -9.72 -2.67
C THR A 137 0.89 -9.55 -1.20
N PHE A 138 1.88 -9.31 -0.34
CA PHE A 138 1.65 -9.07 1.07
C PHE A 138 0.76 -7.85 1.30
N ILE A 139 1.03 -6.75 0.60
CA ILE A 139 0.24 -5.52 0.74
C ILE A 139 -1.21 -5.77 0.32
N ALA A 140 -1.44 -6.36 -0.85
CA ALA A 140 -2.76 -6.58 -1.41
C ALA A 140 -3.58 -7.59 -0.59
N LYS A 141 -2.97 -8.70 -0.13
CA LYS A 141 -3.67 -9.78 0.58
C LYS A 141 -3.80 -9.57 2.08
N VAL A 142 -2.84 -8.88 2.70
CA VAL A 142 -2.75 -8.78 4.17
C VAL A 142 -2.95 -7.33 4.63
N TYR A 143 -2.02 -6.44 4.26
CA TYR A 143 -2.02 -5.07 4.77
C TYR A 143 -3.29 -4.29 4.43
N ALA A 144 -3.68 -4.29 3.15
CA ALA A 144 -4.86 -3.56 2.68
C ALA A 144 -6.15 -4.16 3.23
N SER A 145 -6.29 -5.50 3.16
CA SER A 145 -7.47 -6.18 3.70
C SER A 145 -7.66 -5.90 5.20
N MET A 146 -6.58 -5.94 5.98
CA MET A 146 -6.65 -5.64 7.41
C MET A 146 -6.92 -4.15 7.66
N TRP A 147 -6.29 -3.26 6.90
CA TRP A 147 -6.51 -1.80 6.99
C TRP A 147 -7.99 -1.44 6.82
N PHE A 148 -8.65 -1.99 5.79
CA PHE A 148 -10.06 -1.73 5.54
C PHE A 148 -10.97 -2.42 6.56
N LYS A 149 -10.64 -3.62 7.04
CA LYS A 149 -11.37 -4.28 8.15
C LYS A 149 -11.35 -3.45 9.43
N ILE A 150 -10.20 -2.87 9.78
CA ILE A 150 -10.04 -1.98 10.94
C ILE A 150 -10.88 -0.71 10.75
N LYS A 151 -10.92 -0.16 9.54
CA LYS A 151 -11.66 1.09 9.24
C LYS A 151 -13.17 0.92 9.12
N THR A 152 -13.67 -0.26 8.78
CA THR A 152 -15.11 -0.53 8.66
C THR A 152 -15.76 -0.96 9.98
N LYS A 153 -14.96 -1.32 10.99
CA LYS A 153 -15.40 -1.65 12.36
C LYS A 153 -14.67 -0.78 13.40
N PRO A 154 -14.82 0.56 13.35
CA PRO A 154 -14.09 1.47 14.22
C PRO A 154 -14.53 1.43 15.68
#